data_AF-A0A418VU36-F1
#
_entry.id   AF-A0A418VU36-F1
#
_cell.length_a   1.000
_cell.length_b   1.000
_cell.length_c   1.000
_cell.angle_alpha   90.00
_cell.angle_beta   90.00
_cell.angle_gamma   90.00
#
_symmetry.space_group_name_H-M   'P 1'
#
loop_
_entity.id
_entity.type
_entity.pdbx_description
1 polymer ?
#
loop_
_entity_poly.entity_id
_entity_poly.type
_entity_poly.pdbx_seq_one_letter_code
_entity_poly.pdbx_strand_id
1 'polypeptide(L)' 'MRALLDEGRARPDPLCLGLDVTDNLNLIGDGGHTSSRLFVLGPPTRSAFWEIIAVPDIRKQGRAFAARLFPG' A
#
# COMPACT_ATOMS: atom_id res chain seq x y z
N MET A 1 7.92 1.68 -9.49
CA MET A 1 7.81 2.72 -8.44
C MET A 1 8.13 4.10 -8.97
N ARG A 2 9.28 4.31 -9.64
CA ARG A 2 9.68 5.64 -10.14
C ARG A 2 8.64 6.32 -11.03
N ALA A 3 8.12 5.63 -12.06
CA ALA A 3 7.07 6.19 -12.92
C ALA A 3 5.78 6.59 -12.18
N LEU A 4 5.39 5.85 -11.13
CA LEU A 4 4.19 6.20 -10.35
C LEU A 4 4.39 7.47 -9.52
N LEU A 5 5.61 7.68 -9.02
CA LEU A 5 5.98 8.90 -8.30
C LEU A 5 6.07 10.08 -9.27
N ASP A 6 6.72 9.88 -10.42
CA ASP A 6 6.88 10.94 -11.43
C ASP A 6 5.52 11.35 -12.04
N GLU A 7 4.56 10.44 -12.13
CA GLU A 7 3.17 10.69 -12.58
C GLU A 7 2.24 11.22 -11.46
N GLY A 8 2.73 11.39 -10.22
CA GLY A 8 1.91 11.81 -9.08
C GLY A 8 0.84 10.78 -8.66
N ARG A 9 0.95 9.53 -9.10
CA ARG A 9 0.01 8.44 -8.78
C ARG A 9 0.36 7.69 -7.50
N ALA A 10 1.54 7.96 -6.96
CA ALA A 10 2.03 7.50 -5.68
C ALA A 10 2.69 8.69 -4.99
N ARG A 11 2.63 8.73 -3.65
CA ARG A 11 3.43 9.66 -2.86
C ARG A 11 4.10 8.97 -1.68
N PRO A 12 5.21 9.49 -1.14
CA PRO A 12 5.75 9.03 0.13
C PRO A 12 4.73 9.22 1.25
N ASP A 13 4.71 8.31 2.23
CA ASP A 13 3.96 8.55 3.46
C ASP A 13 4.52 9.76 4.26
N PRO A 14 3.74 10.35 5.20
CA PRO A 14 4.19 11.53 5.95
C PRO A 14 5.47 11.32 6.78
N LEU A 15 5.84 10.08 7.08
CA LEU A 15 7.04 9.73 7.84
C LEU A 15 8.23 9.32 6.94
N CYS A 16 8.06 9.36 5.61
CA CYS A 16 9.01 8.90 4.60
C CYS A 16 9.51 7.46 4.81
N LEU A 17 8.68 6.57 5.37
CA LEU A 17 9.02 5.17 5.63
C LEU A 17 8.59 4.22 4.50
N GLY A 18 7.79 4.72 3.55
CA GLY A 18 7.18 3.96 2.48
C GLY A 18 6.29 4.81 1.57
N LEU A 19 5.30 4.18 0.95
CA LEU A 19 4.26 4.81 0.14
C LEU A 19 3.02 5.05 0.99
N ASP A 20 2.34 6.15 0.71
CA ASP A 20 1.09 6.47 1.36
C ASP A 20 -0.05 5.59 0.84
N VAL A 21 -0.75 4.94 1.77
CA VAL A 21 -1.80 3.97 1.48
C VAL A 21 -2.92 4.10 2.50
N THR A 22 -4.14 3.77 2.09
CA THR A 22 -5.25 3.61 3.04
C THR A 22 -5.10 2.31 3.83
N ASP A 23 -5.89 2.15 4.90
CA ASP A 23 -5.99 0.90 5.68
C ASP A 23 -6.38 -0.31 4.80
N ASN A 24 -7.01 -0.02 3.66
CA ASN A 24 -7.42 -0.98 2.65
C ASN A 24 -6.33 -1.24 1.59
N LEU A 25 -5.09 -0.79 1.81
CA LEU A 25 -3.93 -0.95 0.94
C LEU A 25 -4.03 -0.21 -0.39
N ASN A 26 -5.04 0.64 -0.58
CA ASN A 26 -5.16 1.43 -1.79
C ASN A 26 -4.08 2.52 -1.79
N LEU A 27 -3.35 2.64 -2.91
CA LEU A 27 -2.30 3.65 -3.07
C LEU A 27 -2.90 5.06 -3.11
N ILE A 28 -2.27 6.00 -2.41
CA ILE A 28 -2.62 7.42 -2.41
C ILE A 28 -1.62 8.18 -3.29
N GLY A 29 -2.15 8.95 -4.24
CA GLY A 29 -1.36 9.82 -5.12
C GLY A 29 -1.27 11.28 -4.62
N ASP A 30 -0.57 12.10 -5.38
CA ASP A 30 -0.48 13.53 -5.16
C ASP A 30 -1.87 14.16 -5.29
N GLY A 31 -2.26 14.91 -4.26
CA GLY A 31 -3.63 15.44 -4.11
C GLY A 31 -4.58 14.56 -3.29
N GLY A 32 -4.12 13.47 -2.69
CA GLY A 32 -4.92 12.65 -1.77
C GLY A 32 -5.90 11.68 -2.45
N HIS A 33 -5.82 11.56 -3.77
CA HIS A 33 -6.67 10.65 -4.53
C HIS A 33 -6.28 9.20 -4.27
N THR A 34 -7.25 8.41 -3.81
CA THR A 34 -7.07 6.97 -3.58
C THR A 34 -7.27 6.20 -4.89
N SER A 35 -6.33 5.32 -5.23
CA SER A 35 -6.41 4.49 -6.41
C SER A 35 -7.41 3.34 -6.25
N SER A 36 -8.28 3.14 -7.23
CA SER A 36 -9.20 1.99 -7.28
C SER A 36 -8.56 0.71 -7.83
N ARG A 37 -7.37 0.81 -8.43
CA ARG A 37 -6.72 -0.30 -9.16
C ARG A 37 -5.29 -0.60 -8.68
N LEU A 38 -4.69 0.31 -7.91
CA LEU A 38 -3.33 0.14 -7.40
C LEU A 38 -3.37 -0.13 -5.91
N PHE A 39 -2.73 -1.21 -5.51
CA PHE A 39 -2.62 -1.65 -4.12
C PHE A 39 -1.16 -1.91 -3.80
N VAL A 40 -0.77 -1.66 -2.54
CA VAL A 40 0.59 -1.87 -2.07
C VAL A 40 0.57 -2.86 -0.91
N LEU A 41 1.50 -3.81 -0.92
CA LEU A 41 1.63 -4.85 0.10
C LEU A 41 3.08 -4.90 0.59
N GLY A 42 3.28 -5.24 1.87
CA GLY A 42 4.60 -5.49 2.43
C GLY A 42 5.39 -4.22 2.80
N PRO A 43 6.73 -4.26 2.77
CA PRO A 43 7.59 -3.22 3.36
C PRO A 43 7.31 -1.76 2.93
N PRO A 44 6.79 -1.46 1.72
CA PRO A 44 6.41 -0.10 1.37
C PRO A 44 5.15 0.43 2.08
N THR A 45 4.40 -0.37 2.86
CA THR A 45 3.28 0.09 3.69
C THR A 45 3.69 0.39 5.13
N ARG A 46 4.99 0.59 5.40
CA ARG A 46 5.57 0.54 6.75
C ARG A 46 5.06 1.65 7.69
N SER A 47 4.66 2.83 7.20
CA SER A 47 4.01 3.84 8.05
C SER A 47 2.58 3.48 8.46
N ALA A 48 1.90 2.58 7.74
CA ALA A 48 0.53 2.17 8.07
C ALA A 48 0.48 0.94 9.00
N PHE A 49 1.52 0.10 9.03
CA PHE A 49 1.49 -1.19 9.74
C PHE A 49 2.83 -1.54 10.39
N TRP A 50 3.35 -0.66 11.25
CA TRP A 50 4.62 -0.78 12.01
C TRP A 50 5.12 -2.24 12.17
N GLU A 51 6.32 -2.51 11.65
CA GLU A 51 7.06 -3.79 11.64
C GLU A 51 6.54 -4.95 10.75
N ILE A 52 5.80 -4.68 9.66
CA ILE A 52 5.66 -5.66 8.55
C ILE A 52 6.97 -5.78 7.75
N ILE A 53 7.90 -6.57 8.27
CA ILE A 53 9.09 -7.05 7.54
C ILE A 53 9.18 -8.58 7.54
N ALA A 54 8.48 -9.25 8.46
CA ALA A 54 8.48 -10.70 8.57
C ALA A 54 7.57 -11.33 7.49
N VAL A 55 8.11 -12.33 6.77
CA VAL A 55 7.39 -13.09 5.74
C VAL A 55 6.02 -13.63 6.19
N PRO A 56 5.82 -14.11 7.44
CA PRO A 56 4.52 -14.55 7.91
C PRO A 56 3.43 -13.47 7.90
N ASP A 57 3.77 -12.24 8.27
CA ASP A 57 2.79 -11.15 8.37
C ASP A 57 2.42 -10.60 7.00
N ILE A 58 3.38 -10.56 6.06
CA ILE A 58 3.12 -10.28 4.64
C ILE A 58 2.16 -11.33 4.05
N ARG A 59 2.34 -12.62 4.39
CA ARG A 59 1.44 -13.70 3.94
C ARG A 59 0.03 -13.55 4.47
N LYS A 60 -0.15 -13.15 5.74
CA LYS A 60 -1.48 -12.88 6.32
C LYS A 60 -2.14 -11.68 5.62
N GLN A 61 -1.41 -10.59 5.43
CA GLN A 61 -1.88 -9.39 4.74
C GLN A 61 -2.34 -9.72 3.31
N GLY A 62 -1.53 -10.49 2.57
CA GLY A 62 -1.85 -10.94 1.22
C GLY A 62 -3.10 -11.83 1.16
N ARG A 63 -3.27 -12.76 2.12
CA ARG A 63 -4.46 -13.61 2.19
C ARG A 63 -5.74 -12.81 2.45
N ALA A 64 -5.70 -11.88 3.41
CA ALA A 64 -6.83 -11.00 3.71
C ALA A 64 -7.20 -10.12 2.50
N PHE A 65 -6.18 -9.58 1.82
CA PHE A 65 -6.37 -8.79 0.60
C PHE A 65 -7.01 -9.60 -0.53
N ALA A 66 -6.52 -10.82 -0.79
CA ALA A 66 -7.06 -11.70 -1.82
C ALA A 66 -8.54 -12.06 -1.57
N ALA A 67 -8.91 -12.37 -0.33
CA ALA A 67 -10.29 -12.66 0.05
C ALA A 67 -11.24 -11.46 -0.21
N ARG A 68 -10.74 -10.23 -0.08
CA ARG A 68 -11.52 -9.02 -0.36
C ARG A 68 -11.64 -8.72 -1.86
N LEU A 69 -10.59 -8.97 -2.64
CA LEU A 69 -10.58 -8.66 -4.07
C LEU A 69 -11.39 -9.67 -4.88
N PHE A 70 -11.45 -10.92 -4.41
CA PHE A 70 -12.22 -12.00 -5.01
C PHE A 70 -13.21 -12.56 -3.97
N PRO A 71 -14.26 -11.79 -3.63
CA PRO A 71 -15.37 -12.37 -2.88
C PRO A 71 -15.98 -13.45 -3.79
N GLY A 72 -16.12 -14.67 -3.26
CA GLY A 72 -16.70 -15.80 -3.99
C GLY A 72 -18.11 -15.51 -4.52
#